data_AF-A0A922LMI6-F1
#
_entry.id   AF-A0A922LMI6-F1
#
_cell.length_a   1.000
_cell.length_b   1.000
_cell.length_c   1.000
_cell.angle_alpha   90.00
_cell.angle_beta   90.00
_cell.angle_gamma   90.00
#
_symmetry.space_group_name_H-M   'P 1'
#
loop_
_entity.id
_entity.type
_entity.pdbx_description
1 polymer ?
#
loop_
_entity_poly.entity_id
_entity_poly.type
_entity_poly.pdbx_seq_one_letter_code
_entity_poly.pdbx_strand_id
1 'polypeptide(L)'
;MSASTINFSQKGLLALGAANTVQILRDPHSIPPSNASKIFETISPNVNRRVISNAYLSHYAVHPVYRVRFCPYEDVLGVGSSAGISSILCPGSAEPNYDGLEENPFANKRYRQEREVKRLLDKIPYTMISLKSIVGEVRREDLLEEWEKKKAVLLGQVPKVDTPAIKRNKQKGRSKPGRIEAKKQNIHFERKMFTIKEVLGVREAEEKLRRKVSYKKINDISTLPRPSEALVTKKKLSKRRTNTALDVLIPPKEF
;
A
#
# COMPACT_ATOMS: atom_id res chain seq x y z
N MET A 1 -43.36 5.81 18.73
CA MET A 1 -43.49 6.70 17.55
C MET A 1 -42.29 6.46 16.66
N SER A 2 -42.50 6.09 15.38
CA SER A 2 -41.39 5.96 14.42
C SER A 2 -41.01 7.36 13.91
N ALA A 3 -39.72 7.64 13.81
CA ALA A 3 -39.25 8.89 13.20
C ALA A 3 -39.39 8.81 11.68
N SER A 4 -39.95 9.86 11.08
CA SER A 4 -40.10 9.99 9.63
C SER A 4 -38.82 10.51 8.95
N THR A 5 -38.07 11.35 9.65
CA THR A 5 -36.86 12.01 9.14
C THR A 5 -35.85 12.21 10.27
N ILE A 6 -34.58 12.16 9.89
CA ILE A 6 -33.45 12.34 10.80
C ILE A 6 -32.37 13.17 10.10
N ASN A 7 -31.70 14.06 10.83
CA ASN A 7 -30.58 14.81 10.31
C ASN A 7 -29.59 15.18 11.43
N PHE A 8 -28.30 15.15 11.12
CA PHE A 8 -27.24 15.58 12.03
C PHE A 8 -26.79 17.00 11.69
N SER A 9 -26.52 17.78 12.74
CA SER A 9 -25.89 19.09 12.63
C SER A 9 -24.37 18.96 12.56
N GLN A 10 -23.68 20.02 12.15
CA GLN A 10 -22.20 20.06 12.09
C GLN A 10 -21.56 19.79 13.45
N LYS A 11 -22.20 20.23 14.55
CA LYS A 11 -21.72 20.04 15.91
C LYS A 11 -22.18 18.75 16.60
N GLY A 12 -22.88 17.86 15.89
CA GLY A 12 -23.28 16.55 16.43
C GLY A 12 -24.68 16.46 17.04
N LEU A 13 -25.42 17.57 17.12
CA LEU A 13 -26.85 17.52 17.46
C LEU A 13 -27.64 16.69 16.43
N LEU A 14 -28.63 15.95 16.90
CA LEU A 14 -29.47 15.10 16.08
C LEU A 14 -30.91 15.60 16.10
N ALA A 15 -31.47 15.98 14.96
CA ALA A 15 -32.88 16.31 14.82
C ALA A 15 -33.68 15.10 14.33
N LEU A 16 -34.79 14.84 15.00
CA LEU A 16 -35.76 13.78 14.72
C LEU A 16 -37.12 14.41 14.45
N GLY A 17 -37.68 14.18 13.27
CA GLY A 17 -39.05 14.57 12.94
C GLY A 17 -39.98 13.35 13.03
N ALA A 18 -41.02 13.41 13.85
CA ALA A 18 -42.01 12.35 14.03
C ALA A 18 -43.42 12.94 14.05
N ALA A 19 -44.23 12.63 13.03
CA ALA A 19 -45.56 13.22 12.85
C ALA A 19 -45.50 14.75 12.97
N ASN A 20 -46.07 15.33 14.03
CA ASN A 20 -46.12 16.77 14.25
C ASN A 20 -45.01 17.28 15.20
N THR A 21 -44.14 16.40 15.71
CA THR A 21 -43.09 16.79 16.65
C THR A 21 -41.72 16.76 16.01
N VAL A 22 -40.89 17.73 16.37
CA VAL A 22 -39.47 17.77 16.07
C VAL A 22 -38.73 17.75 17.39
N GLN A 23 -37.92 16.73 17.61
CA GLN A 23 -37.09 16.58 18.80
C GLN A 23 -35.63 16.67 18.39
N ILE A 24 -34.88 17.54 19.05
CA ILE A 24 -33.44 17.66 18.89
C ILE A 24 -32.78 17.00 20.09
N LEU A 25 -31.84 16.10 19.84
CA LEU A 25 -31.07 15.39 20.85
C LEU A 25 -29.64 15.93 20.84
N ARG A 26 -29.05 16.09 22.03
CA ARG A 26 -27.65 16.47 22.19
C ARG A 26 -26.77 15.23 22.07
N ASP A 27 -25.84 15.27 21.11
CA ASP A 27 -24.81 14.26 20.81
C ASP A 27 -25.16 12.84 21.24
N PRO A 28 -25.99 12.11 20.47
CA PRO A 28 -26.35 10.73 20.78
C PRO A 28 -25.15 9.77 20.78
N HIS A 29 -23.96 10.22 20.35
CA HIS A 29 -22.71 9.46 20.34
C HIS A 29 -21.74 9.87 21.44
N SER A 30 -21.85 11.08 22.01
CA SER A 30 -20.97 11.51 23.10
C SER A 30 -21.31 10.73 24.37
N ILE A 31 -20.34 10.06 24.97
CA ILE A 31 -20.54 9.32 26.23
C ILE A 31 -20.19 10.30 27.35
N PRO A 32 -21.17 10.83 28.11
CA PRO A 32 -20.83 11.61 29.30
C PRO A 32 -20.12 10.69 30.31
N PRO A 33 -18.95 11.08 30.84
CA PRO A 33 -18.10 10.21 31.65
C PRO A 33 -18.71 9.82 33.01
N SER A 34 -19.80 10.45 33.44
CA SER A 34 -20.31 10.33 34.81
C SER A 34 -21.45 9.32 35.01
N ASN A 35 -22.12 8.81 33.98
CA ASN A 35 -23.33 7.96 34.14
C ASN A 35 -23.60 7.00 32.96
N ALA A 36 -22.61 6.20 32.54
CA ALA A 36 -22.78 5.25 31.43
C ALA A 36 -23.87 4.18 31.67
N SER A 37 -24.06 3.74 32.93
CA SER A 37 -25.02 2.68 33.27
C SER A 37 -26.50 3.05 33.11
N LYS A 38 -26.86 4.33 33.14
CA LYS A 38 -28.25 4.80 32.89
C LYS A 38 -28.57 4.98 31.41
N ILE A 39 -27.55 4.99 30.58
CA ILE A 39 -27.64 5.30 29.15
C ILE A 39 -27.71 4.02 28.31
N PHE A 40 -27.20 2.90 28.83
CA PHE A 40 -27.18 1.62 28.11
C PHE A 40 -28.08 0.58 28.79
N GLU A 41 -29.09 0.12 28.05
CA GLU A 41 -29.94 -1.01 28.40
C GLU A 41 -29.45 -2.25 27.63
N THR A 42 -29.05 -3.30 28.33
CA THR A 42 -28.54 -4.53 27.71
C THR A 42 -29.71 -5.35 27.16
N ILE A 43 -29.77 -5.55 25.83
CA ILE A 43 -30.80 -6.39 25.19
C ILE A 43 -30.36 -7.86 25.17
N SER A 44 -29.09 -8.11 24.87
CA SER A 44 -28.49 -9.44 24.78
C SER A 44 -26.99 -9.37 25.10
N PRO A 45 -26.28 -10.48 25.36
CA PRO A 45 -24.83 -10.42 25.51
C PRO A 45 -24.20 -9.75 24.28
N ASN A 46 -23.39 -8.71 24.52
CA ASN A 46 -22.74 -7.84 23.51
C ASN A 46 -23.65 -6.89 22.71
N VAL A 47 -24.96 -6.79 23.02
CA VAL A 47 -25.87 -5.83 22.37
C VAL A 47 -26.43 -4.87 23.41
N ASN A 48 -25.92 -3.64 23.37
CA ASN A 48 -26.36 -2.55 24.23
C ASN A 48 -27.25 -1.59 23.44
N ARG A 49 -28.45 -1.30 23.95
CA ARG A 49 -29.31 -0.24 23.46
C ARG A 49 -28.97 1.04 24.20
N ARG A 50 -28.71 2.11 23.45
CA ARG A 50 -28.63 3.44 24.06
C ARG A 50 -30.02 4.03 24.24
N VAL A 51 -30.41 4.32 25.48
CA VAL A 51 -31.67 5.00 25.82
C VAL A 51 -31.34 6.44 26.18
N ILE A 52 -31.83 7.37 25.36
CA ILE A 52 -31.68 8.81 25.60
C ILE A 52 -33.00 9.29 26.21
N SER A 53 -32.95 9.75 27.45
CA SER A 53 -34.14 10.13 28.20
C SER A 53 -34.61 11.56 27.93
N ASN A 54 -33.69 12.48 27.60
CA ASN A 54 -33.99 13.91 27.50
C ASN A 54 -33.63 14.47 26.12
N ALA A 55 -34.60 15.16 25.51
CA ALA A 55 -34.36 15.98 24.34
C ALA A 55 -33.73 17.32 24.74
N TYR A 56 -32.84 17.83 23.89
CA TYR A 56 -32.26 19.17 24.02
C TYR A 56 -33.31 20.24 23.75
N LEU A 57 -34.08 20.08 22.67
CA LEU A 57 -35.19 20.96 22.31
C LEU A 57 -36.32 20.10 21.74
N SER A 58 -37.55 20.42 22.11
CA SER A 58 -38.75 19.87 21.50
C SER A 58 -39.59 20.98 20.91
N HIS A 59 -40.03 20.78 19.68
CA HIS A 59 -40.93 21.68 18.98
C HIS A 59 -42.13 20.91 18.45
N TYR A 60 -43.32 21.49 18.59
CA TYR A 60 -44.55 20.96 18.03
C TYR A 60 -44.96 21.80 16.84
N ALA A 61 -44.94 21.21 15.66
CA ALA A 61 -45.40 21.83 14.42
C ALA A 61 -46.92 21.64 14.29
N VAL A 62 -47.59 22.64 13.71
CA VAL A 62 -49.04 22.60 13.46
C VAL A 62 -49.41 21.49 12.47
N HIS A 63 -48.55 21.28 11.46
CA HIS A 63 -48.75 20.28 10.42
C HIS A 63 -47.72 19.15 10.52
N PRO A 64 -48.04 17.97 9.97
CA PRO A 64 -47.09 16.86 9.90
C PRO A 64 -45.79 17.26 9.19
N VAL A 65 -44.68 16.87 9.81
CA VAL A 65 -43.32 17.10 9.36
C VAL A 65 -42.91 15.95 8.45
N TYR A 66 -42.35 16.30 7.29
CA TYR A 66 -41.82 15.35 6.31
C TYR A 66 -40.30 15.29 6.30
N ARG A 67 -39.64 16.44 6.45
CA ARG A 67 -38.18 16.52 6.38
C ARG A 67 -37.65 17.57 7.32
N VAL A 68 -36.53 17.26 7.95
CA VAL A 68 -35.80 18.19 8.83
C VAL A 68 -34.36 18.29 8.33
N ARG A 69 -33.81 19.51 8.27
CA ARG A 69 -32.43 19.78 7.83
C ARG A 69 -31.84 20.96 8.61
N PHE A 70 -30.65 20.79 9.15
CA PHE A 70 -29.88 21.91 9.71
C PHE A 70 -29.37 22.83 8.60
N CYS A 71 -29.33 24.13 8.86
CA CYS A 71 -28.63 25.10 8.03
C CYS A 71 -27.12 24.96 8.27
N PRO A 72 -26.27 24.87 7.23
CA PRO A 72 -24.82 24.93 7.40
C PRO A 72 -24.40 26.31 7.95
N TYR A 73 -23.47 26.34 8.91
CA TYR A 73 -22.84 27.56 9.46
C TYR A 73 -23.78 28.54 10.19
N GLU A 74 -25.07 28.21 10.34
CA GLU A 74 -26.06 29.00 11.06
C GLU A 74 -26.86 28.13 12.02
N ASP A 75 -27.19 28.67 13.20
CA ASP A 75 -27.96 27.97 14.25
C ASP A 75 -29.46 27.89 13.93
N VAL A 76 -29.80 27.33 12.76
CA VAL A 76 -31.16 27.24 12.23
C VAL A 76 -31.47 25.81 11.81
N LEU A 77 -32.66 25.34 12.18
CA LEU A 77 -33.26 24.09 11.73
C LEU A 77 -34.41 24.38 10.77
N GLY A 78 -34.28 23.94 9.53
CA GLY A 78 -35.37 23.92 8.56
C GLY A 78 -36.27 22.71 8.76
N VAL A 79 -37.56 22.96 8.88
CA VAL A 79 -38.63 21.95 9.03
C VAL A 79 -39.56 22.06 7.83
N GLY A 80 -39.54 21.06 6.97
CA GLY A 80 -40.49 20.89 5.88
C GLY A 80 -41.74 20.17 6.37
N SER A 81 -42.88 20.84 6.29
CA SER A 81 -44.20 20.35 6.68
C SER A 81 -45.17 20.40 5.49
N SER A 82 -46.39 19.84 5.64
CA SER A 82 -47.41 19.90 4.57
C SER A 82 -47.83 21.32 4.19
N ALA A 83 -47.68 22.30 5.09
CA ALA A 83 -48.04 23.69 4.80
C ALA A 83 -46.89 24.50 4.20
N GLY A 84 -45.71 23.91 4.04
CA GLY A 84 -44.50 24.57 3.55
C GLY A 84 -43.32 24.42 4.50
N ILE A 85 -42.42 25.39 4.48
CA ILE A 85 -41.16 25.37 5.23
C ILE A 85 -41.25 26.32 6.41
N SER A 86 -40.88 25.86 7.60
CA SER A 86 -40.64 26.69 8.77
C SER A 86 -39.18 26.59 9.21
N SER A 87 -38.62 27.68 9.71
CA SER A 87 -37.26 27.74 10.26
C SER A 87 -37.31 27.98 11.75
N ILE A 88 -36.65 27.14 12.53
CA ILE A 88 -36.60 27.23 13.98
C ILE A 88 -35.15 27.48 14.39
N LEU A 89 -34.92 28.40 15.32
CA LEU A 89 -33.58 28.61 15.87
C LEU A 89 -33.19 27.40 16.73
N CYS A 90 -32.03 26.82 16.43
CA CYS A 90 -31.46 25.71 17.18
C CYS A 90 -30.04 26.10 17.64
N PRO A 91 -29.90 26.67 18.86
CA PRO A 91 -28.62 27.13 19.35
C PRO A 91 -27.57 26.01 19.41
N GLY A 92 -26.34 26.33 19.02
CA GLY A 92 -25.21 25.40 19.07
C GLY A 92 -25.28 24.25 18.07
N SER A 93 -26.05 24.39 16.99
CA SER A 93 -26.16 23.36 15.94
C SER A 93 -25.10 23.50 14.85
N ALA A 94 -24.68 24.73 14.53
CA ALA A 94 -23.74 24.97 13.46
C ALA A 94 -22.32 25.26 13.94
N GLU A 95 -21.38 25.07 13.02
CA GLU A 95 -20.00 25.46 13.19
C GLU A 95 -19.83 26.96 12.88
N PRO A 96 -19.36 27.78 13.84
CA PRO A 96 -19.22 29.23 13.61
C PRO A 96 -18.04 29.56 12.69
N ASN A 97 -17.02 28.70 12.66
CA ASN A 97 -15.80 28.91 11.90
C ASN A 97 -15.89 28.12 10.59
N TYR A 98 -16.26 28.79 9.51
CA TYR A 98 -16.32 28.17 8.19
C TYR A 98 -14.94 28.20 7.49
N ASP A 99 -14.63 27.19 6.68
CA ASP A 99 -13.46 27.23 5.80
C ASP A 99 -13.80 27.97 4.51
N GLY A 100 -13.27 29.19 4.39
CA GLY A 100 -13.49 30.05 3.24
C GLY A 100 -13.03 29.48 1.90
N LEU A 101 -12.16 28.46 1.84
CA LEU A 101 -11.72 27.83 0.59
C LEU A 101 -12.67 26.71 0.14
N GLU A 102 -13.29 25.98 1.08
CA GLU A 102 -14.20 24.88 0.76
C GLU A 102 -15.65 25.35 0.58
N GLU A 103 -16.22 25.93 1.63
CA GLU A 103 -17.63 26.36 1.71
C GLU A 103 -17.74 27.71 2.42
N ASN A 104 -18.18 28.71 1.66
CA ASN A 104 -18.19 30.11 2.04
C ASN A 104 -19.62 30.61 1.85
N PRO A 105 -20.34 30.94 2.94
CA PRO A 105 -21.70 31.45 2.86
C PRO A 105 -21.75 32.85 2.21
N PHE A 106 -20.68 33.65 2.35
CA PHE A 106 -20.58 35.02 1.84
C PHE A 106 -19.91 35.08 0.45
N ALA A 107 -20.10 34.04 -0.37
CA ALA A 107 -19.44 33.89 -1.66
C ALA A 107 -19.94 34.87 -2.73
N ASN A 108 -19.03 35.70 -3.25
CA ASN A 108 -19.28 36.56 -4.42
C ASN A 108 -19.53 35.74 -5.70
N LYS A 109 -20.14 36.36 -6.73
CA LYS A 109 -20.42 35.70 -8.02
C LYS A 109 -19.17 35.09 -8.67
N ARG A 110 -18.07 35.85 -8.75
CA ARG A 110 -16.79 35.39 -9.31
C ARG A 110 -16.26 34.18 -8.55
N TYR A 111 -16.27 34.27 -7.22
CA TYR A 111 -15.80 33.20 -6.35
C TYR A 111 -16.63 31.91 -6.52
N ARG A 112 -17.96 32.02 -6.70
CA ARG A 112 -18.81 30.84 -7.01
C ARG A 112 -18.44 30.18 -8.35
N GLN A 113 -18.15 30.98 -9.38
CA GLN A 113 -17.74 30.48 -10.70
C GLN A 113 -16.39 29.76 -10.61
N GLU A 114 -15.39 30.37 -9.98
CA GLU A 114 -14.06 29.77 -9.81
C GLU A 114 -14.12 28.48 -8.97
N ARG A 115 -14.92 28.48 -7.88
CA ARG A 115 -15.17 27.29 -7.05
C ARG A 115 -15.81 26.16 -7.85
N GLU A 116 -16.80 26.45 -8.68
CA GLU A 116 -17.47 25.45 -9.50
C GLU A 116 -16.49 24.80 -10.48
N VAL A 117 -15.68 25.60 -11.17
CA VAL A 117 -14.62 25.09 -12.05
C VAL A 117 -13.62 24.23 -11.28
N LYS A 118 -13.17 24.69 -10.10
CA LYS A 118 -12.24 23.91 -9.27
C LYS A 118 -12.85 22.57 -8.80
N ARG A 119 -14.11 22.55 -8.36
CA ARG A 119 -14.82 21.32 -7.96
C ARG A 119 -15.00 20.34 -9.12
N LEU A 120 -15.11 20.83 -10.35
CA LEU A 120 -15.17 19.97 -11.54
C LEU A 120 -13.81 19.36 -11.89
N LEU A 121 -12.73 20.13 -11.78
CA LEU A 121 -11.36 19.64 -12.01
C LEU A 121 -10.93 18.64 -10.93
N ASP A 122 -11.25 18.92 -9.67
CA ASP A 122 -10.91 18.10 -8.51
C ASP A 122 -11.93 16.97 -8.26
N LYS A 123 -12.88 16.74 -9.18
CA LYS A 123 -13.94 15.75 -9.00
C LYS A 123 -13.36 14.35 -8.86
N ILE A 124 -13.60 13.74 -7.68
CA ILE A 124 -13.14 12.39 -7.37
C ILE A 124 -13.83 11.35 -8.27
N PRO A 125 -13.09 10.40 -8.88
CA PRO A 125 -13.66 9.31 -9.66
C PRO A 125 -14.37 8.28 -8.77
N TYR A 126 -15.33 7.55 -9.33
CA TYR A 126 -16.11 6.55 -8.60
C TYR A 126 -15.25 5.43 -7.99
N THR A 127 -14.09 5.13 -8.58
CA THR A 127 -13.16 4.09 -8.13
C THR A 127 -12.47 4.41 -6.81
N MET A 128 -12.45 5.68 -6.39
CA MET A 128 -11.85 6.12 -5.13
C MET A 128 -12.84 6.11 -3.95
N ILE A 129 -14.10 5.73 -4.17
CA ILE A 129 -15.11 5.67 -3.12
C ILE A 129 -14.98 4.34 -2.37
N SER A 130 -14.45 4.38 -1.14
CA SER A 130 -14.21 3.21 -0.30
C SER A 130 -14.40 3.52 1.19
N LEU A 131 -14.59 2.48 2.02
CA LEU A 131 -14.75 2.64 3.48
C LEU A 131 -13.51 3.25 4.16
N LYS A 132 -12.33 2.99 3.62
CA LYS A 132 -11.05 3.56 4.04
C LYS A 132 -10.35 4.15 2.82
N SER A 133 -9.61 5.24 2.98
CA SER A 133 -8.80 5.81 1.90
C SER A 133 -7.81 4.76 1.36
N ILE A 134 -7.86 4.53 0.06
CA ILE A 134 -6.92 3.64 -0.66
C ILE A 134 -5.71 4.44 -1.14
N VAL A 135 -5.87 5.75 -1.32
CA VAL A 135 -4.82 6.63 -1.87
C VAL A 135 -3.70 6.77 -0.83
N GLY A 136 -2.48 6.41 -1.24
CA GLY A 136 -1.28 6.46 -0.40
C GLY A 136 -0.98 5.18 0.38
N GLU A 137 -1.89 4.20 0.38
CA GLU A 137 -1.64 2.89 1.01
C GLU A 137 -1.10 1.90 -0.02
N VAL A 138 -0.02 1.19 0.33
CA VAL A 138 0.48 0.06 -0.47
C VAL A 138 -0.24 -1.21 -0.02
N ARG A 139 -0.67 -2.03 -0.97
CA ARG A 139 -1.29 -3.31 -0.64
C ARG A 139 -0.27 -4.21 0.04
N ARG A 140 -0.69 -4.90 1.09
CA ARG A 140 0.20 -5.79 1.86
C ARG A 140 0.80 -6.89 0.97
N GLU A 141 0.01 -7.39 0.02
CA GLU A 141 0.43 -8.42 -0.94
C GLU A 141 1.64 -7.97 -1.77
N ASP A 142 1.60 -6.75 -2.30
CA ASP A 142 2.70 -6.19 -3.10
C ASP A 142 3.98 -6.05 -2.26
N LEU A 143 3.85 -5.62 -0.99
CA LEU A 143 4.98 -5.54 -0.06
C LEU A 143 5.60 -6.92 0.22
N LEU A 144 4.77 -7.95 0.40
CA LEU A 144 5.23 -9.31 0.61
C LEU A 144 5.95 -9.84 -0.63
N GLU A 145 5.40 -9.60 -1.82
CA GLU A 145 6.02 -10.02 -3.07
C GLU A 145 7.38 -9.34 -3.31
N GLU A 146 7.47 -8.03 -3.07
CA GLU A 146 8.74 -7.30 -3.14
C GLU A 146 9.77 -7.80 -2.12
N TRP A 147 9.31 -8.11 -0.90
CA TRP A 147 10.16 -8.65 0.14
C TRP A 147 10.71 -10.03 -0.25
N GLU A 148 9.87 -10.91 -0.79
CA GLU A 148 10.27 -12.21 -1.30
C GLU A 148 11.27 -12.10 -2.46
N LYS A 149 11.03 -11.17 -3.39
CA LYS A 149 11.97 -10.85 -4.48
C LYS A 149 13.33 -10.40 -3.94
N LYS A 150 13.36 -9.45 -2.99
CA LYS A 150 14.60 -8.98 -2.34
C LYS A 150 15.32 -10.12 -1.62
N LYS A 151 14.59 -10.97 -0.91
CA LYS A 151 15.13 -12.14 -0.22
C LYS A 151 15.75 -13.14 -1.22
N ALA A 152 15.08 -13.43 -2.33
CA ALA A 152 15.58 -14.35 -3.35
C ALA A 152 16.87 -13.82 -4.01
N VAL A 153 16.94 -12.52 -4.30
CA VAL A 153 18.14 -11.86 -4.84
C VAL A 153 19.31 -11.94 -3.86
N LEU A 154 19.07 -11.62 -2.58
CA LEU A 154 20.10 -11.74 -1.53
C LEU A 154 20.62 -13.16 -1.39
N LEU A 155 19.74 -14.15 -1.50
CA LEU A 155 20.12 -15.56 -1.45
C LEU A 155 20.79 -16.06 -2.75
N GLY A 156 20.98 -15.19 -3.75
CA GLY A 156 21.58 -15.52 -5.04
C GLY A 156 20.74 -16.48 -5.90
N GLN A 157 19.44 -16.61 -5.60
CA GLN A 157 18.53 -17.41 -6.40
C GLN A 157 18.29 -16.69 -7.73
N VAL A 158 18.51 -17.39 -8.84
CA VAL A 158 18.25 -16.84 -10.17
C VAL A 158 16.75 -16.63 -10.30
N PRO A 159 16.27 -15.41 -10.63
CA PRO A 159 14.84 -15.15 -10.78
C PRO A 159 14.27 -16.09 -11.83
N LYS A 160 13.21 -16.80 -11.46
CA LYS A 160 12.56 -17.76 -12.33
C LYS A 160 11.81 -16.96 -13.40
N VAL A 161 12.42 -16.82 -14.58
CA VAL A 161 11.75 -16.23 -15.74
C VAL A 161 10.62 -17.17 -16.14
N ASP A 162 9.41 -16.64 -16.31
CA ASP A 162 8.28 -17.39 -16.84
C ASP A 162 8.57 -17.80 -18.27
N THR A 163 9.18 -18.97 -18.45
CA THR A 163 9.39 -19.55 -19.76
C THR A 163 8.03 -19.95 -20.33
N PRO A 164 7.66 -19.52 -21.54
CA PRO A 164 6.40 -19.92 -22.15
C PRO A 164 6.33 -21.45 -22.18
N ALA A 165 5.16 -22.00 -21.84
CA ALA A 165 4.95 -23.44 -21.78
C ALA A 165 4.99 -24.05 -23.19
N ILE A 166 6.19 -24.32 -23.69
CA ILE A 166 6.40 -24.97 -24.98
C ILE A 166 5.92 -26.42 -24.83
N LYS A 167 4.78 -26.75 -25.46
CA LYS A 167 4.31 -28.14 -25.62
C LYS A 167 5.37 -28.92 -26.41
N ARG A 168 6.17 -29.72 -25.72
CA ARG A 168 7.21 -30.55 -26.35
C ARG A 168 6.60 -31.83 -26.92
N ASN A 169 6.91 -32.13 -28.19
CA ASN A 169 6.78 -33.49 -28.70
C ASN A 169 7.71 -34.42 -27.92
N LYS A 170 7.16 -35.56 -27.45
CA LYS A 170 7.82 -36.56 -26.58
C LYS A 170 8.84 -37.41 -27.35
N GLN A 171 9.78 -36.80 -28.08
CA GLN A 171 10.94 -37.51 -28.57
C GLN A 171 12.20 -37.15 -27.76
N LYS A 172 12.89 -38.22 -27.37
CA LYS A 172 13.80 -38.32 -26.23
C LYS A 172 15.18 -37.74 -26.58
N GLY A 173 15.30 -36.41 -26.55
CA GLY A 173 16.57 -35.70 -26.65
C GLY A 173 17.22 -35.50 -25.27
N ARG A 174 18.49 -35.92 -25.13
CA ARG A 174 19.32 -36.00 -23.91
C ARG A 174 19.48 -34.69 -23.10
N SER A 175 19.07 -33.53 -23.63
CA SER A 175 19.05 -32.26 -22.90
C SER A 175 17.72 -31.53 -23.06
N LYS A 176 17.00 -31.34 -21.94
CA LYS A 176 15.78 -30.53 -21.91
C LYS A 176 16.15 -29.05 -22.13
N PRO A 177 15.38 -28.26 -22.91
CA PRO A 177 15.67 -26.84 -23.16
C PRO A 177 15.83 -26.05 -21.86
N GLY A 178 14.97 -26.27 -20.85
CA GLY A 178 15.14 -25.63 -19.53
C GLY A 178 16.46 -25.99 -18.81
N ARG A 179 17.03 -27.19 -19.04
CA ARG A 179 18.34 -27.56 -18.48
C ARG A 179 19.51 -26.90 -19.23
N ILE A 180 19.32 -26.62 -20.52
CA ILE A 180 20.28 -25.86 -21.34
C ILE A 180 20.27 -24.39 -20.89
N GLU A 181 19.09 -23.82 -20.68
CA GLU A 181 18.91 -22.42 -20.30
C GLU A 181 19.40 -22.15 -18.87
N ALA A 182 19.05 -23.01 -17.90
CA ALA A 182 19.61 -22.93 -16.55
C ALA A 182 21.15 -23.05 -16.55
N LYS A 183 21.71 -23.91 -17.41
CA LYS A 183 23.16 -24.03 -17.57
C LYS A 183 23.78 -22.76 -18.17
N LYS A 184 23.14 -22.12 -19.14
CA LYS A 184 23.58 -20.84 -19.71
C LYS A 184 23.54 -19.72 -18.66
N GLN A 185 22.48 -19.66 -17.85
CA GLN A 185 22.34 -18.67 -16.78
C GLN A 185 23.42 -18.85 -15.69
N ASN A 186 23.70 -20.08 -15.26
CA ASN A 186 24.80 -20.35 -14.32
C ASN A 186 26.16 -19.93 -14.88
N ILE A 187 26.45 -20.26 -16.16
CA ILE A 187 27.70 -19.86 -16.80
C ILE A 187 27.82 -18.33 -16.88
N HIS A 188 26.73 -17.62 -17.18
CA HIS A 188 26.70 -16.16 -17.21
C HIS A 188 26.94 -15.55 -15.83
N PHE A 189 26.31 -16.10 -14.80
CA PHE A 189 26.50 -15.70 -13.41
C PHE A 189 27.95 -15.91 -12.95
N GLU A 190 28.53 -17.09 -13.21
CA GLU A 190 29.93 -17.37 -12.91
C GLU A 190 30.90 -16.39 -13.60
N ARG A 191 30.62 -16.01 -14.86
CA ARG A 191 31.42 -15.02 -15.59
C ARG A 191 31.34 -13.64 -14.94
N LYS A 192 30.13 -13.18 -14.60
CA LYS A 192 29.94 -11.90 -13.88
C LYS A 192 30.64 -11.89 -12.53
N MET A 193 30.49 -12.95 -11.75
CA MET A 193 31.17 -13.09 -10.45
C MET A 193 32.69 -13.12 -10.60
N PHE A 194 33.22 -13.76 -11.64
CA PHE A 194 34.65 -13.76 -11.93
C PHE A 194 35.17 -12.35 -12.27
N THR A 195 34.48 -11.62 -13.14
CA THR A 195 34.85 -10.24 -13.49
C THR A 195 34.80 -9.31 -12.27
N ILE A 196 33.76 -9.42 -11.44
CA ILE A 196 33.64 -8.64 -10.21
C ILE A 196 34.79 -8.98 -9.23
N LYS A 197 35.13 -10.27 -9.08
CA LYS A 197 36.25 -10.71 -8.23
C LYS A 197 37.61 -10.21 -8.73
N GLU A 198 37.81 -10.17 -10.05
CA GLU A 198 39.01 -9.64 -10.69
C GLU A 198 39.16 -8.12 -10.47
N VAL A 199 38.06 -7.38 -10.64
CA VAL A 199 38.02 -5.92 -10.40
C VAL A 199 38.21 -5.58 -8.91
N LEU A 200 37.64 -6.37 -8.00
CA LEU A 200 37.81 -6.21 -6.55
C LEU A 200 39.19 -6.68 -6.05
N GLY A 201 40.04 -7.24 -6.90
CA GLY A 201 41.43 -7.59 -6.55
C GLY A 201 41.58 -8.65 -5.47
N VAL A 202 40.52 -9.40 -5.13
CA VAL A 202 40.54 -10.41 -4.07
C VAL A 202 41.31 -11.65 -4.56
N ARG A 203 42.63 -11.61 -4.34
CA ARG A 203 43.60 -12.66 -4.70
C ARG A 203 43.61 -13.81 -3.68
N GLU A 204 42.46 -14.44 -3.45
CA GLU A 204 42.37 -15.70 -2.68
C GLU A 204 43.26 -16.81 -3.28
N ALA A 205 43.53 -16.75 -4.58
CA ALA A 205 44.43 -17.68 -5.26
C ALA A 205 45.90 -17.48 -4.83
N GLU A 206 46.36 -16.25 -4.59
CA GLU A 206 47.71 -15.98 -4.07
C GLU A 206 47.84 -16.33 -2.59
N GLU A 207 46.78 -16.16 -1.80
CA GLU A 207 46.77 -16.62 -0.40
C GLU A 207 46.82 -18.14 -0.28
N LYS A 208 46.07 -18.88 -1.11
CA LYS A 208 46.15 -20.35 -1.15
C LYS A 208 47.50 -20.83 -1.69
N LEU A 209 48.12 -20.10 -2.61
CA LEU A 209 49.49 -20.39 -3.09
C LEU A 209 50.51 -20.12 -1.98
N ARG A 210 50.41 -19.00 -1.27
CA ARG A 210 51.26 -18.63 -0.13
C ARG A 210 51.13 -19.63 1.03
N ARG A 211 49.92 -20.10 1.36
CA ARG A 211 49.68 -21.15 2.36
C ARG A 211 50.28 -22.50 1.94
N LYS A 212 50.26 -22.85 0.64
CA LYS A 212 50.92 -24.07 0.14
C LYS A 212 52.45 -23.95 0.12
N VAL A 213 52.97 -22.78 -0.22
CA VAL A 213 54.42 -22.50 -0.21
C VAL A 213 54.96 -22.48 1.22
N SER A 214 54.21 -21.95 2.19
CA SER A 214 54.59 -22.00 3.61
C SER A 214 54.57 -23.44 4.17
N TYR A 215 53.60 -24.26 3.75
CA TYR A 215 53.54 -25.68 4.14
C TYR A 215 54.67 -26.52 3.53
N LYS A 216 55.15 -26.17 2.32
CA LYS A 216 56.29 -26.84 1.66
C LYS A 216 57.66 -26.45 2.24
N LYS A 217 57.82 -25.22 2.74
CA LYS A 217 59.10 -24.74 3.31
C LYS A 217 59.48 -25.39 4.63
N ILE A 218 58.55 -26.03 5.33
CA ILE A 218 58.77 -26.65 6.63
C ILE A 218 59.21 -28.12 6.51
N ASN A 219 58.92 -28.80 5.39
CA ASN A 219 59.04 -30.27 5.32
C ASN A 219 60.15 -30.84 4.42
N ASP A 220 60.84 -30.08 3.57
CA ASP A 220 61.80 -30.68 2.63
C ASP A 220 63.21 -30.06 2.73
N ILE A 221 63.95 -30.41 3.80
CA ILE A 221 65.37 -30.79 3.68
C ILE A 221 65.34 -32.29 3.40
N SER A 222 65.15 -32.65 2.14
CA SER A 222 65.61 -33.88 1.49
C SER A 222 64.76 -34.15 0.24
N THR A 223 65.45 -34.52 -0.84
CA THR A 223 64.94 -35.03 -2.13
C THR A 223 64.54 -33.98 -3.19
N LEU A 224 65.37 -33.89 -4.23
CA LEU A 224 65.10 -33.23 -5.51
C LEU A 224 64.21 -34.15 -6.39
N PRO A 225 63.12 -33.66 -7.01
CA PRO A 225 62.34 -34.48 -7.94
C PRO A 225 62.78 -34.30 -9.40
N ARG A 226 62.60 -35.39 -10.16
CA ARG A 226 63.07 -35.63 -11.54
C ARG A 226 62.35 -34.79 -12.61
N PRO A 227 62.97 -34.56 -13.79
CA PRO A 227 62.52 -33.60 -14.80
C PRO A 227 61.36 -34.08 -15.71
N SER A 228 60.44 -34.92 -15.22
CA SER A 228 59.29 -35.42 -15.99
C SER A 228 57.92 -34.87 -15.55
N GLU A 229 57.86 -34.07 -14.50
CA GLU A 229 56.58 -33.55 -13.96
C GLU A 229 56.25 -32.10 -14.40
N ALA A 230 57.18 -31.43 -15.08
CA ALA A 230 57.02 -30.05 -15.55
C ALA A 230 56.14 -29.91 -16.81
N LEU A 231 55.75 -31.01 -17.46
CA LEU A 231 55.03 -30.98 -18.75
C LEU A 231 53.51 -31.19 -18.65
N VAL A 232 52.95 -31.40 -17.45
CA VAL A 232 51.50 -31.65 -17.29
C VAL A 232 50.71 -30.41 -16.82
N THR A 233 51.36 -29.31 -16.44
CA THR A 233 50.70 -28.14 -15.84
C THR A 233 50.50 -26.93 -16.76
N LYS A 234 50.44 -27.14 -18.09
CA LYS A 234 50.07 -26.07 -19.05
C LYS A 234 48.88 -26.43 -19.96
N LYS A 235 47.83 -27.05 -19.42
CA LYS A 235 46.64 -27.37 -20.23
C LYS A 235 45.27 -27.10 -19.59
N LYS A 236 45.18 -26.11 -18.69
CA LYS A 236 43.89 -25.60 -18.20
C LYS A 236 43.92 -24.10 -17.95
N LEU A 237 43.84 -23.31 -19.03
CA LEU A 237 43.28 -21.94 -19.03
C LEU A 237 43.10 -21.44 -20.47
N SER A 238 42.40 -22.21 -21.29
CA SER A 238 41.72 -21.63 -22.45
C SER A 238 40.34 -22.27 -22.52
N LYS A 239 39.35 -21.61 -21.90
CA LYS A 239 37.95 -21.99 -22.09
C LYS A 239 37.67 -21.79 -23.58
N ARG A 240 37.31 -22.88 -24.29
CA ARG A 240 36.95 -22.85 -25.71
C ARG A 240 35.92 -21.74 -25.94
N ARG A 241 36.22 -20.84 -26.88
CA ARG A 241 35.28 -19.81 -27.36
C ARG A 241 34.08 -20.50 -27.99
N THR A 242 32.89 -19.98 -27.73
CA THR A 242 31.64 -20.53 -28.29
C THR A 242 31.20 -19.80 -29.56
N ASN A 243 32.01 -18.87 -30.08
CA ASN A 243 31.73 -18.04 -31.25
C ASN A 243 30.30 -17.47 -31.23
N THR A 244 29.89 -16.95 -30.08
CA THR A 244 28.60 -16.28 -29.90
C THR A 244 28.78 -14.78 -30.09
N ALA A 245 27.77 -14.07 -30.59
CA ALA A 245 27.83 -12.64 -30.96
C ALA A 245 28.35 -11.69 -29.84
N LEU A 246 28.28 -12.09 -28.57
CA LEU A 246 28.83 -11.32 -27.44
C LEU A 246 30.36 -11.42 -27.30
N ASP A 247 31.03 -12.41 -27.91
CA ASP A 247 32.50 -12.55 -27.90
C ASP A 247 33.16 -11.50 -28.83
N VAL A 248 32.39 -10.78 -29.65
CA VAL A 248 32.87 -9.70 -30.54
C VAL A 248 32.88 -8.34 -29.83
N LEU A 249 32.05 -8.14 -28.80
CA LEU A 249 31.88 -6.84 -28.14
C LEU A 249 32.83 -6.61 -26.96
N ILE A 250 33.64 -7.61 -26.60
CA ILE A 250 34.67 -7.47 -25.56
C ILE A 250 36.02 -7.76 -26.22
N PRO A 251 36.73 -6.72 -26.71
CA PRO A 251 38.04 -6.90 -27.31
C PRO A 251 39.05 -7.37 -26.25
N PRO A 252 40.09 -8.12 -26.65
CA PRO A 252 41.14 -8.55 -25.74
C PRO A 252 41.89 -7.33 -25.18
N LYS A 253 42.28 -7.41 -23.91
CA LYS A 253 43.20 -6.47 -23.28
C LYS A 253 44.59 -6.75 -23.85
N GLU A 254 45.14 -5.83 -24.62
CA GLU A 254 46.54 -5.89 -25.06
C GLU A 254 47.44 -5.70 -23.84
N PHE A 255 48.46 -6.55 -23.73
CA PHE A 255 49.43 -6.57 -22.63
C PHE A 255 50.59 -5.61 -22.93
#